data_AF-A0A7S3KVQ7-F1
#
_entry.id   AF-A0A7S3KVQ7-F1
#
_cell.length_a   1.000
_cell.length_b   1.000
_cell.length_c   1.000
_cell.angle_alpha   90.00
_cell.angle_beta   90.00
_cell.angle_gamma   90.00
#
_symmetry.space_group_name_H-M   'P 1'
#
loop_
_entity.id
_entity.type
_entity.pdbx_description
1 polymer ?
#
loop_
_entity_poly.entity_id
_entity_poly.type
_entity_poly.pdbx_seq_one_letter_code
_entity_poly.pdbx_strand_id
1 'polypeptide(L)'
;GKKDQTMKEKMNRAYLDSKINRIIEPMVVELMKETPDDPITYMIKWLKENHGNRASIHANERFELEHLRKEVPILKEKLSELDNGEGDYDDKGSEIESEISDEDDYVDDLPAVVDSKIKKQRTSVSAEAFGIYHKKEDFEPVVIEKTDEVKEKIREQLQNS
;
A
#
# COMPACT_ATOMS: atom_id res chain seq x y z
N GLY A 1 5.11 46.57 -10.29
CA GLY A 1 3.97 46.55 -11.24
C GLY A 1 4.30 45.74 -12.48
N LYS A 2 4.53 46.37 -13.64
CA LYS A 2 4.81 45.66 -14.92
C LYS A 2 6.16 44.91 -14.96
N LYS A 3 7.21 45.45 -14.31
CA LYS A 3 8.55 44.81 -14.27
C LYS A 3 8.57 43.49 -13.47
N ASP A 4 7.83 43.42 -12.38
CA ASP A 4 7.73 42.21 -11.54
C ASP A 4 6.97 41.10 -12.26
N GLN A 5 5.94 41.47 -13.03
CA GLN A 5 5.17 40.54 -13.86
C GLN A 5 6.03 39.94 -14.98
N THR A 6 6.86 40.75 -15.65
CA THR A 6 7.80 40.25 -16.67
C THR A 6 8.90 39.34 -16.10
N MET A 7 9.31 39.54 -14.84
CA MET A 7 10.27 38.64 -14.17
C MET A 7 9.63 37.31 -13.80
N LYS A 8 8.38 37.33 -13.29
CA LYS A 8 7.61 36.12 -13.00
C LYS A 8 7.37 35.29 -14.25
N GLU A 9 7.03 35.92 -15.38
CA GLU A 9 6.86 35.24 -16.67
C GLU A 9 8.14 34.55 -17.14
N LYS A 10 9.30 35.22 -16.99
CA LYS A 10 10.60 34.60 -17.32
C LYS A 10 10.92 33.40 -16.44
N MET A 11 10.64 33.48 -15.14
CA MET A 11 10.85 32.37 -14.21
C MET A 11 9.92 31.18 -14.53
N ASN A 12 8.65 31.47 -14.83
CA ASN A 12 7.69 30.45 -15.24
C ASN A 12 8.14 29.75 -16.53
N ARG A 13 8.61 30.51 -17.52
CA ARG A 13 9.14 29.95 -18.77
C ARG A 13 10.36 29.06 -18.53
N ALA A 14 11.29 29.50 -17.68
CA ALA A 14 12.45 28.69 -17.31
C ALA A 14 12.04 27.38 -16.60
N TYR A 15 10.97 27.41 -15.79
CA TYR A 15 10.43 26.21 -15.17
C TYR A 15 9.82 25.25 -16.20
N LEU A 16 9.05 25.77 -17.16
CA LEU A 16 8.49 24.97 -18.26
C LEU A 16 9.60 24.29 -19.06
N ASP A 17 10.62 25.04 -19.48
CA ASP A 17 11.69 24.52 -20.31
C ASP A 17 12.57 23.50 -19.56
N SER A 18 12.87 23.74 -18.29
CA SER A 18 13.81 22.90 -17.54
C SER A 18 13.20 21.67 -16.87
N LYS A 19 11.93 21.76 -16.44
CA LYS A 19 11.27 20.71 -15.64
C LYS A 19 10.16 20.01 -16.40
N ILE A 20 9.31 20.76 -17.10
CA ILE A 20 8.11 20.21 -17.73
C ILE A 20 8.42 19.63 -19.10
N ASN A 21 9.07 20.38 -19.98
CA ASN A 21 9.35 19.94 -21.36
C ASN A 21 10.21 18.67 -21.39
N ARG A 22 11.15 18.53 -20.44
CA ARG A 22 11.97 17.33 -20.29
C ARG A 22 11.17 16.04 -20.06
N ILE A 23 9.95 16.13 -19.55
CA ILE A 23 9.05 15.01 -19.29
C ILE A 23 8.01 14.89 -20.41
N ILE A 24 7.43 16.01 -20.83
CA ILE A 24 6.33 16.03 -21.80
C ILE A 24 6.81 15.70 -23.22
N GLU A 25 7.96 16.22 -23.66
CA GLU A 25 8.49 15.95 -25.00
C GLU A 25 8.67 14.45 -25.29
N PRO A 26 9.38 13.65 -24.46
CA PRO A 26 9.53 12.22 -24.73
C PRO A 26 8.19 11.48 -24.66
N MET A 27 7.28 11.86 -23.76
CA MET A 27 5.95 11.26 -23.66
C MET A 27 5.12 11.49 -24.93
N VAL A 28 5.15 12.71 -25.47
CA VAL A 28 4.43 13.07 -26.70
C VAL A 28 5.01 12.32 -27.90
N VAL A 29 6.33 12.14 -27.96
CA VAL A 29 6.96 11.31 -28.99
C VAL A 29 6.45 9.87 -28.94
N GLU A 30 6.25 9.31 -27.74
CA GLU A 30 5.73 7.94 -27.60
C GLU A 30 4.23 7.82 -27.91
N LEU A 31 3.43 8.81 -27.50
CA LEU A 31 2.03 8.94 -27.91
C LEU A 31 1.86 8.95 -29.44
N MET A 32 2.73 9.66 -30.15
CA MET A 32 2.69 9.75 -31.61
C MET A 32 3.19 8.48 -32.30
N LYS A 33 3.93 7.61 -31.60
CA LYS A 33 4.37 6.31 -32.12
C LYS A 33 3.29 5.25 -31.97
N GLU A 34 2.72 5.13 -30.78
CA GLU A 34 1.74 4.09 -30.44
C GLU A 34 0.32 4.48 -30.87
N THR A 35 0.05 5.78 -31.03
CA THR A 35 -1.26 6.35 -31.41
C THR A 35 -2.44 5.64 -30.74
N PRO A 36 -2.47 5.58 -29.40
CA PRO A 36 -3.49 4.82 -28.67
C PRO A 36 -4.87 5.49 -28.79
N ASP A 37 -5.93 4.67 -28.79
CA ASP A 37 -7.33 5.15 -28.83
C ASP A 37 -7.68 6.04 -27.63
N ASP A 38 -7.09 5.74 -26.46
CA ASP A 38 -7.18 6.57 -25.26
C ASP A 38 -5.81 7.16 -24.88
N PRO A 39 -5.50 8.39 -25.34
CA PRO A 39 -4.24 9.04 -25.04
C PRO A 39 -4.07 9.40 -23.55
N ILE A 40 -5.16 9.64 -22.81
CA ILE A 40 -5.09 10.03 -21.41
C ILE A 40 -4.65 8.84 -20.56
N THR A 41 -5.28 7.69 -20.76
CA THR A 41 -4.90 6.45 -20.06
C THR A 41 -3.47 6.05 -20.40
N TYR A 42 -3.06 6.20 -21.66
CA TYR A 42 -1.69 5.94 -22.08
C TYR A 42 -0.68 6.87 -21.40
N MET A 43 -0.92 8.19 -21.34
CA MET A 43 -0.04 9.14 -20.65
C MET A 43 0.15 8.78 -19.17
N ILE A 44 -0.93 8.41 -18.47
CA ILE A 44 -0.88 8.01 -17.06
C ILE A 44 -0.03 6.75 -16.90
N LYS A 45 -0.20 5.77 -17.79
CA LYS A 45 0.60 4.54 -17.80
C LYS A 45 2.08 4.83 -18.08
N TRP A 46 2.37 5.62 -19.12
CA TRP A 46 3.71 6.01 -19.51
C TRP A 46 4.45 6.74 -18.39
N LEU A 47 3.79 7.68 -17.71
CA LEU A 47 4.37 8.41 -16.57
C LEU A 47 4.68 7.46 -15.41
N LYS A 48 3.79 6.50 -15.12
CA LYS A 48 4.04 5.48 -14.08
C LYS A 48 5.19 4.54 -14.41
N GLU A 49 5.35 4.19 -15.68
CA GLU A 49 6.40 3.26 -16.13
C GLU A 49 7.77 3.94 -16.23
N ASN A 50 7.85 5.15 -16.81
CA ASN A 50 9.11 5.85 -17.06
C ASN A 50 9.59 6.72 -15.89
N HIS A 51 8.68 7.28 -15.09
CA HIS A 51 9.04 8.08 -13.90
C HIS A 51 8.80 7.31 -12.59
N GLY A 52 8.29 6.08 -12.69
CA GLY A 52 7.98 5.19 -11.57
C GLY A 52 6.72 5.62 -10.82
N ASN A 53 6.16 4.69 -10.05
CA ASN A 53 5.17 4.98 -9.00
C ASN A 53 5.85 5.65 -7.79
N ARG A 54 6.79 6.57 -8.05
CA ARG A 54 7.46 7.31 -7.01
C ARG A 54 6.38 8.21 -6.43
N ALA A 55 5.86 7.83 -5.26
CA ALA A 55 5.52 8.84 -4.26
C ALA A 55 6.70 9.80 -4.30
N SER A 56 6.49 10.97 -4.91
CA SER A 56 7.53 11.97 -5.05
C SER A 56 7.89 12.26 -3.61
N ILE A 57 9.01 11.71 -3.11
CA ILE A 57 9.58 12.16 -1.86
C ILE A 57 9.93 13.61 -2.14
N HIS A 58 8.99 14.49 -1.82
CA HIS A 58 9.07 15.90 -2.12
C HIS A 58 10.34 16.39 -1.41
N ALA A 59 11.04 17.39 -1.95
CA ALA A 59 12.26 17.89 -1.30
C ALA A 59 12.00 18.27 0.18
N ASN A 60 10.78 18.69 0.49
CA ASN A 60 10.28 18.97 1.83
C ASN A 60 10.15 17.71 2.68
N GLU A 61 9.57 16.64 2.14
CA GLU A 61 9.40 15.36 2.83
C GLU A 61 10.74 14.69 3.14
N ARG A 62 11.77 14.88 2.29
CA ARG A 62 13.15 14.47 2.61
C ARG A 62 13.73 15.23 3.79
N PHE A 63 13.48 16.54 3.86
CA PHE A 63 13.97 17.39 4.94
C PHE A 63 13.26 17.07 6.26
N GLU A 64 11.94 16.87 6.21
CA GLU A 64 11.13 16.41 7.33
C GLU A 64 11.58 15.03 7.82
N LEU A 65 11.86 14.08 6.92
CA LEU A 65 12.43 12.78 7.30
C LEU A 65 13.82 12.90 7.95
N GLU A 66 14.68 13.79 7.46
CA GLU A 66 16.00 14.01 8.07
C GLU A 66 15.87 14.66 9.46
N HIS A 67 14.92 15.58 9.62
CA HIS A 67 14.59 16.20 10.90
C HIS A 67 14.03 15.18 11.89
N LEU A 68 13.02 14.40 11.49
CA LEU A 68 12.42 13.33 12.29
C LEU A 68 13.47 12.27 12.69
N ARG A 69 14.39 11.90 11.79
CA ARG A 69 15.49 10.99 12.12
C ARG A 69 16.44 11.52 13.20
N LYS A 70 16.57 12.84 13.34
CA LYS A 70 17.36 13.48 14.41
C LYS A 70 16.55 13.60 15.70
N GLU A 71 15.24 13.79 15.63
CA GLU A 71 14.38 13.94 16.80
C GLU A 71 14.03 12.61 17.48
N VAL A 72 13.85 11.53 16.71
CA VAL A 72 13.56 10.19 17.24
C VAL A 72 14.55 9.72 18.32
N PRO A 73 15.88 9.78 18.13
CA PRO A 73 16.81 9.36 19.18
C PRO A 73 16.73 10.25 20.42
N ILE A 74 16.53 11.56 20.24
CA ILE A 74 16.42 12.53 21.35
C ILE A 74 15.16 12.25 22.17
N LEU A 75 14.03 12.00 21.51
CA LEU A 75 12.78 11.67 22.19
C LEU A 75 12.86 10.31 22.88
N LYS A 76 13.51 9.33 22.24
CA LYS A 76 13.74 8.00 22.83
C LYS A 76 14.66 8.06 24.06
N GLU A 77 15.69 8.90 24.02
CA GLU A 77 16.57 9.15 25.16
C GLU A 77 15.81 9.83 26.30
N LYS A 78 15.04 10.89 26.01
CA LYS A 78 14.16 11.54 27.00
C LYS A 78 13.15 10.58 27.63
N LEU A 79 12.56 9.68 26.84
CA LEU A 79 11.68 8.63 27.33
C LEU A 79 12.43 7.68 28.27
N SER A 80 13.64 7.25 27.92
CA SER A 80 14.46 6.39 28.78
C SER A 80 14.94 7.06 30.07
N GLU A 81 15.14 8.37 30.07
CA GLU A 81 15.50 9.14 31.27
C GLU A 81 14.31 9.28 32.24
N LEU A 82 13.09 9.40 31.68
CA LEU A 82 11.83 9.43 32.44
C LEU A 82 11.40 8.06 32.96
N ASP A 83 11.91 6.96 32.39
CA ASP A 83 11.55 5.57 32.68
C ASP A 83 12.44 4.89 33.75
N ASN A 84 13.10 5.66 34.61
CA ASN A 84 13.79 5.11 35.79
C ASN A 84 12.79 4.78 36.93
N GLY A 85 11.69 4.08 36.61
CA GLY A 85 10.70 3.65 37.59
C GLY A 85 9.57 2.80 37.00
N GLU A 86 9.76 1.47 37.06
CA GLU A 86 8.75 0.40 36.92
C GLU A 86 7.88 0.37 35.65
N GLY A 87 8.18 -0.57 34.73
CA GLY A 87 7.20 -0.99 33.73
C GLY A 87 7.74 -1.77 32.53
N ASP A 88 7.85 -3.09 32.65
CA ASP A 88 7.84 -3.99 31.49
C ASP A 88 6.45 -3.89 30.83
N TYR A 89 6.34 -3.11 29.76
CA TYR A 89 5.13 -3.00 28.96
C TYR A 89 5.44 -3.34 27.50
N ASP A 90 4.95 -4.52 27.10
CA ASP A 90 4.61 -4.88 25.74
C ASP A 90 4.11 -3.66 24.95
N ASP A 91 4.71 -3.44 23.78
CA ASP A 91 4.26 -2.53 22.72
C ASP A 91 2.86 -2.95 22.23
N LYS A 92 1.83 -2.63 23.01
CA LYS A 92 0.45 -2.65 22.57
C LYS A 92 0.13 -1.27 22.02
N GLY A 93 0.04 -1.19 20.69
CA GLY A 93 -0.43 -0.02 19.97
C GLY A 93 -1.72 0.52 20.58
N SER A 94 -1.65 1.75 21.09
CA SER A 94 -2.81 2.51 21.54
C SER A 94 -3.52 3.10 20.33
N GLU A 95 -4.54 2.42 19.84
CA GLU A 95 -5.61 3.06 19.07
C GLU A 95 -6.32 4.02 20.03
N ILE A 96 -5.95 5.30 19.96
CA ILE A 96 -6.76 6.38 20.54
C ILE A 96 -7.69 6.87 19.43
N GLU A 97 -8.88 6.27 19.37
CA GLU A 97 -9.97 6.86 18.60
C GLU A 97 -10.45 8.09 19.35
N SER A 98 -10.19 9.26 18.77
CA SER A 98 -10.82 10.50 19.20
C SER A 98 -12.30 10.44 18.84
N GLU A 99 -13.16 10.29 19.84
CA GLU A 99 -14.62 10.43 19.69
C GLU A 99 -14.95 11.87 19.22
N ILE A 100 -15.28 12.00 17.93
CA ILE A 100 -16.01 13.17 17.42
C ILE A 100 -17.48 12.95 17.77
N SER A 101 -17.96 13.75 18.72
CA SER A 101 -19.39 13.93 19.01
C SER A 101 -19.95 14.94 18.02
N ASP A 102 -20.40 14.47 16.86
CA ASP A 102 -21.33 15.22 16.00
C ASP A 102 -22.70 14.55 16.05
N GLU A 103 -23.60 15.25 16.74
CA GLU A 103 -25.04 14.99 16.83
C GLU A 103 -25.67 15.46 15.49
N ASP A 104 -26.54 14.62 14.91
CA ASP A 104 -27.26 14.76 13.62
C ASP A 104 -26.53 14.39 12.30
N ASP A 105 -26.42 13.09 12.02
CA ASP A 105 -26.45 12.62 10.63
C ASP A 105 -27.32 11.35 10.49
N TYR A 106 -28.55 11.54 10.00
CA TYR A 106 -29.48 10.48 9.65
C TYR A 106 -28.91 9.69 8.45
N VAL A 107 -28.34 8.52 8.72
CA VAL A 107 -27.80 7.62 7.69
C VAL A 107 -28.93 6.72 7.19
N ASP A 108 -29.42 6.98 5.98
CA ASP A 108 -30.26 6.04 5.24
C ASP A 108 -29.46 4.74 5.05
N ASP A 109 -30.01 3.57 5.41
CA ASP A 109 -29.32 2.27 5.35
C ASP A 109 -28.88 1.98 3.90
N LEU A 110 -27.64 2.32 3.58
CA LEU A 110 -27.04 2.07 2.28
C LEU A 110 -26.91 0.54 2.09
N PRO A 111 -27.29 -0.01 0.91
CA PRO A 111 -27.10 -1.42 0.65
C PRO A 111 -25.62 -1.78 0.81
N ALA A 112 -25.34 -2.88 1.53
CA ALA A 112 -23.98 -3.34 1.81
C ALA A 112 -23.12 -3.26 0.55
N VAL A 113 -22.01 -2.51 0.64
CA VAL A 113 -21.08 -2.32 -0.47
C VAL A 113 -20.55 -3.70 -0.83
N VAL A 114 -21.00 -4.26 -1.96
CA VAL A 114 -20.44 -5.49 -2.52
C VAL A 114 -18.94 -5.29 -2.59
N ASP A 115 -18.16 -6.06 -1.82
CA ASP A 115 -16.72 -5.86 -1.60
C ASP A 115 -15.99 -5.58 -2.92
N SER A 116 -15.88 -4.29 -3.26
CA SER A 116 -15.53 -3.87 -4.60
C SER A 116 -14.02 -3.78 -4.67
N LYS A 117 -13.34 -4.95 -4.67
CA LYS A 117 -11.89 -5.14 -4.85
C LYS A 117 -11.06 -3.90 -4.48
N ILE A 118 -11.27 -3.36 -3.28
CA ILE A 118 -10.38 -2.36 -2.72
C ILE A 118 -9.03 -3.07 -2.71
N LYS A 119 -7.97 -2.41 -3.17
CA LYS A 119 -6.61 -2.97 -3.23
C LYS A 119 -6.07 -3.23 -1.81
N LYS A 120 -6.74 -4.10 -1.06
CA LYS A 120 -6.31 -4.65 0.21
C LYS A 120 -5.08 -5.49 -0.10
N GLN A 121 -4.03 -5.29 0.68
CA GLN A 121 -2.85 -6.14 0.61
C GLN A 121 -3.29 -7.58 0.88
N ARG A 122 -2.75 -8.53 0.11
CA ARG A 122 -3.06 -9.95 0.29
C ARG A 122 -2.57 -10.39 1.67
N THR A 123 -3.44 -11.04 2.43
CA THR A 123 -3.04 -11.70 3.68
C THR A 123 -2.34 -13.02 3.36
N SER A 124 -1.23 -13.28 4.02
CA SER A 124 -0.56 -14.58 3.95
C SER A 124 -1.32 -15.59 4.82
N VAL A 125 -1.49 -16.81 4.30
CA VAL A 125 -1.99 -17.98 5.05
C VAL A 125 -0.84 -18.98 5.19
N SER A 126 -0.61 -19.45 6.41
CA SER A 126 0.43 -20.44 6.73
C SER A 126 -0.23 -21.73 7.21
N ALA A 127 0.25 -22.88 6.75
CA ALA A 127 -0.13 -24.18 7.28
C ALA A 127 0.59 -24.45 8.61
N GLU A 128 0.10 -25.42 9.38
CA GLU A 128 0.79 -25.90 10.57
C GLU A 128 2.18 -26.46 10.23
N ALA A 129 3.16 -26.20 11.09
CA ALA A 129 4.51 -26.69 10.91
C ALA A 129 4.62 -28.11 11.46
N PHE A 130 4.86 -29.09 10.59
CA PHE A 130 5.26 -30.44 10.99
C PHE A 130 6.72 -30.41 11.46
N GLY A 131 6.93 -30.54 12.78
CA GLY A 131 8.23 -30.39 13.45
C GLY A 131 8.73 -31.67 14.13
N ILE A 132 9.71 -31.53 15.04
CA ILE A 132 10.33 -32.66 15.79
C ILE A 132 9.30 -33.46 16.59
N TYR A 133 8.18 -32.85 16.97
CA TYR A 133 7.07 -33.46 17.72
C TYR A 133 5.92 -33.97 16.82
N HIS A 134 5.92 -33.63 15.54
CA HIS A 134 4.94 -34.09 14.52
C HIS A 134 5.70 -34.56 13.29
N LYS A 135 6.57 -35.57 13.47
CA LYS A 135 7.34 -36.15 12.38
C LYS A 135 6.41 -36.93 11.46
N LYS A 136 6.61 -36.81 10.15
CA LYS A 136 5.85 -37.60 9.15
C LYS A 136 5.97 -39.11 9.35
N GLU A 137 7.03 -39.55 10.02
CA GLU A 137 7.30 -40.97 10.29
C GLU A 137 6.37 -41.56 11.38
N ASP A 138 5.82 -40.73 12.28
CA ASP A 138 4.89 -41.17 13.32
C ASP A 138 3.41 -41.05 12.89
N PHE A 139 3.15 -40.79 11.60
CA PHE A 139 1.79 -40.64 11.08
C PHE A 139 1.15 -42.00 10.83
N GLU A 140 0.16 -42.35 11.67
CA GLU A 140 -0.73 -43.47 11.43
C GLU A 140 -1.95 -43.00 10.63
N PRO A 141 -2.12 -43.43 9.36
CA PRO A 141 -3.25 -42.99 8.55
C PRO A 141 -4.56 -43.53 9.10
N VAL A 142 -5.53 -42.63 9.32
CA VAL A 142 -6.87 -43.02 9.76
C VAL A 142 -7.58 -43.76 8.61
N VAL A 143 -7.84 -45.05 8.79
CA VAL A 143 -8.58 -45.89 7.83
C VAL A 143 -10.06 -45.87 8.20
N ILE A 144 -10.87 -45.20 7.37
CA ILE A 144 -12.33 -45.18 7.49
C ILE A 144 -12.90 -46.04 6.36
N GLU A 145 -13.61 -47.11 6.73
CA GLU A 145 -14.28 -47.97 5.76
C GLU A 145 -15.40 -47.21 5.05
N LYS A 146 -15.33 -47.20 3.71
CA LYS A 146 -16.35 -46.60 2.83
C LYS A 146 -16.83 -47.64 1.84
N THR A 147 -18.09 -47.52 1.42
CA THR A 147 -18.62 -48.33 0.31
C THR A 147 -17.95 -47.96 -1.01
N ASP A 148 -17.90 -48.90 -1.95
CA ASP A 148 -17.17 -48.70 -3.20
C ASP A 148 -17.79 -47.60 -4.08
N GLU A 149 -19.12 -47.49 -4.07
CA GLU A 149 -19.84 -46.38 -4.71
C GLU A 149 -19.42 -45.01 -4.15
N VAL A 150 -19.24 -44.90 -2.82
CA VAL A 150 -18.83 -43.66 -2.17
C VAL A 150 -17.37 -43.34 -2.48
N LYS A 151 -16.50 -44.35 -2.56
CA LYS A 151 -15.10 -44.16 -2.98
C LYS A 151 -15.01 -43.62 -4.40
N GLU A 152 -15.83 -44.12 -5.31
CA GLU A 152 -15.87 -43.67 -6.71
C GLU A 152 -16.33 -42.22 -6.81
N LYS A 153 -17.43 -41.87 -6.14
CA LYS A 153 -17.93 -40.47 -6.08
C LYS A 153 -16.88 -39.50 -5.51
N ILE A 154 -16.14 -39.89 -4.47
CA ILE A 154 -15.08 -39.05 -3.90
C ILE A 154 -13.96 -38.82 -4.93
N ARG A 155 -13.57 -39.86 -5.68
CA ARG A 155 -12.52 -39.73 -6.72
C ARG A 155 -12.96 -38.81 -7.85
N GLU A 156 -14.21 -38.93 -8.30
CA GLU A 156 -14.78 -38.05 -9.34
C GLU A 156 -14.80 -36.59 -8.89
N GLN A 157 -15.24 -36.31 -7.66
CA GLN A 157 -15.26 -34.95 -7.14
C GLN A 157 -13.85 -34.34 -7.00
N LEU A 158 -12.86 -35.13 -6.61
CA LEU A 158 -11.47 -34.67 -6.50
C LEU A 158 -10.84 -34.33 -7.86
N GLN A 159 -11.34 -34.88 -8.97
CA GLN A 159 -10.87 -34.52 -10.31
C GLN A 159 -11.43 -33.19 -10.80
N ASN A 160 -12.57 -32.76 -10.26
CA ASN A 160 -13.27 -31.52 -10.64
C ASN A 160 -12.95 -30.32 -9.71
N SER A 161 -12.08 -30.51 -8.72
CA SER A 161 -11.74 -29.50 -7.71
C SER A 161 -10.36 -28.89 -7.96
#